data_AF-A0A524M1V3-F1
#
_entry.id   AF-A0A524M1V3-F1
#
_cell.length_a   1.000
_cell.length_b   1.000
_cell.length_c   1.000
_cell.angle_alpha   90.00
_cell.angle_beta   90.00
_cell.angle_gamma   90.00
#
_symmetry.space_group_name_H-M   'P 1'
#
loop_
_entity.id
_entity.type
_entity.pdbx_description
1 polymer ?
#
loop_
_entity_poly.entity_id
_entity_poly.type
_entity_poly.pdbx_seq_one_letter_code
_entity_poly.pdbx_strand_id
1 'polypeptide(L)'
;MTTTEWLKSNTFHHSEFRELKELVDAKEKQGITISLCIPTLNEEKTIGKEVVIFRSELMQRYPLLDELAVIDSGITDRTRDVAANFG
;
A
#
# COMPACT_ATOMS: atom_id res chain seq x y z
N MET A 1 11.66 6.39 30.05
CA MET A 1 12.01 6.25 28.61
C MET A 1 12.16 7.65 28.05
N THR A 2 13.35 7.98 27.57
CA THR A 2 13.64 9.25 26.89
C THR A 2 13.24 9.16 25.41
N THR A 3 13.09 10.31 24.75
CA THR A 3 12.81 10.36 23.30
C THR A 3 13.85 9.58 22.49
N THR A 4 15.12 9.65 22.87
CA THR A 4 16.22 8.92 22.21
C THR A 4 16.09 7.40 22.37
N GLU A 5 15.74 6.93 23.56
CA GLU A 5 15.52 5.50 23.81
C GLU A 5 14.32 4.97 23.01
N TRP A 6 13.25 5.75 22.91
CA TRP A 6 12.06 5.38 22.12
C TRP A 6 12.37 5.32 20.62
N LEU A 7 13.07 6.33 20.09
CA LEU A 7 13.45 6.37 18.66
C LEU A 7 14.31 5.16 18.29
N LYS A 8 15.24 4.76 19.17
CA LYS A 8 16.09 3.59 18.94
C LYS A 8 15.31 2.27 18.88
N SER A 9 14.21 2.13 19.63
CA SER A 9 13.42 0.89 19.69
C SER A 9 12.19 0.87 18.78
N ASN A 10 11.80 2.02 18.19
CA ASN A 10 10.62 2.15 17.34
C ASN A 10 10.94 2.64 15.91
N THR A 11 12.22 2.69 15.54
CA THR A 11 12.65 2.96 14.16
C THR A 11 13.14 1.66 13.54
N PHE A 12 12.56 1.29 12.41
CA PHE A 12 12.88 0.08 11.68
C PHE A 12 13.28 0.41 10.24
N HIS A 13 14.08 -0.46 9.64
CA HIS A 13 14.42 -0.42 8.24
C HIS A 13 13.52 -1.39 7.46
N HIS A 14 13.04 -0.99 6.28
CA HIS A 14 12.15 -1.83 5.46
C HIS A 14 12.74 -3.21 5.13
N SER A 15 14.08 -3.32 5.14
CA SER A 15 14.78 -4.59 4.90
C SER A 15 14.49 -5.67 5.95
N GLU A 16 14.06 -5.26 7.15
CA GLU A 16 13.67 -6.15 8.24
C GLU A 16 12.33 -6.85 7.94
N PHE A 17 11.54 -6.34 6.99
CA PHE A 17 10.23 -6.85 6.59
C PHE A 17 10.21 -7.34 5.12
N ARG A 18 11.34 -7.87 4.63
CA ARG A 18 11.47 -8.30 3.23
C ARG A 18 10.71 -9.57 2.88
N GLU A 19 10.47 -10.43 3.85
CA GLU A 19 9.75 -11.68 3.62
C GLU A 19 8.23 -11.44 3.68
N LEU A 20 7.64 -11.12 2.52
CA LEU A 20 6.22 -10.77 2.42
C LEU A 20 5.30 -11.91 2.88
N LYS A 21 5.72 -13.17 2.73
CA LYS A 21 4.93 -14.31 3.20
C LYS A 21 4.76 -14.30 4.72
N GLU A 22 5.82 -13.97 5.46
CA GLU A 22 5.74 -13.86 6.92
C GLU A 22 4.78 -12.75 7.36
N LEU A 23 4.69 -11.66 6.61
CA LEU A 23 3.73 -10.59 6.88
C LEU A 23 2.29 -11.05 6.64
N VAL A 24 2.05 -11.81 5.57
CA VAL A 24 0.72 -12.40 5.28
C VAL A 24 0.33 -13.38 6.38
N ASP A 25 1.22 -14.31 6.75
CA ASP A 25 0.95 -15.27 7.83
C ASP A 25 0.65 -14.56 9.17
N ALA A 26 1.38 -13.48 9.47
CA ALA A 26 1.17 -12.67 10.67
C ALA A 26 -0.16 -11.91 10.66
N LYS A 27 -0.59 -11.38 9.51
CA LYS A 27 -1.90 -10.75 9.30
C LYS A 27 -3.02 -11.76 9.51
N GLU A 28 -2.93 -12.92 8.86
CA GLU A 28 -3.94 -13.99 8.95
C GLU A 28 -4.08 -14.51 10.38
N LYS A 29 -2.96 -14.73 11.08
CA LYS A 29 -2.96 -15.14 12.49
C LYS A 29 -3.64 -14.13 13.41
N GLN A 30 -3.56 -12.84 13.09
CA GLN A 30 -4.25 -11.77 13.81
C GLN A 30 -5.72 -11.60 13.39
N GLY A 31 -6.13 -12.20 12.26
CA GLY A 31 -7.48 -12.06 11.73
C GLY A 31 -7.84 -10.64 11.30
N ILE A 32 -6.84 -9.86 10.84
CA ILE A 32 -7.02 -8.46 10.44
C ILE A 32 -7.02 -8.31 8.92
N THR A 33 -7.61 -7.21 8.45
CA THR A 33 -7.56 -6.77 7.05
C THR A 33 -6.81 -5.45 6.91
N ILE A 34 -6.23 -5.21 5.74
CA ILE A 34 -5.44 -4.02 5.41
C ILE A 34 -5.99 -3.38 4.13
N SER A 35 -6.46 -2.14 4.25
CA SER A 35 -6.89 -1.31 3.11
C SER A 35 -5.81 -0.28 2.78
N LEU A 36 -5.39 -0.22 1.51
CA LEU A 36 -4.50 0.81 0.99
C LEU A 36 -5.31 1.98 0.43
N CYS A 37 -5.05 3.18 0.94
CA CYS A 37 -5.62 4.42 0.46
C CYS A 37 -4.55 5.25 -0.25
N ILE A 38 -4.78 5.58 -1.53
CA ILE A 38 -3.87 6.40 -2.35
C ILE A 38 -4.58 7.73 -2.65
N PRO A 39 -4.25 8.82 -1.93
CA PRO A 39 -4.72 10.15 -2.31
C PRO A 39 -4.03 10.59 -3.62
N THR A 40 -4.81 11.07 -4.59
CA THR A 40 -4.32 11.43 -5.92
C THR A 40 -4.81 12.81 -6.38
N LEU A 41 -3.92 13.54 -7.07
CA LEU A 41 -4.21 14.82 -7.70
C LEU A 41 -3.41 14.94 -9.00
N ASN A 42 -4.07 14.74 -10.14
CA ASN A 42 -3.45 14.83 -11.48
C ASN A 42 -2.20 13.94 -11.67
N GLU A 43 -2.33 12.66 -11.33
CA GLU A 43 -1.30 11.62 -11.37
C GLU A 43 -1.49 10.62 -12.54
N GLU A 44 -2.04 11.07 -13.68
CA GLU A 44 -2.39 10.19 -14.81
C GLU A 44 -1.22 9.35 -15.37
N LYS A 45 0.01 9.79 -15.14
CA LYS A 45 1.24 9.15 -15.66
C LYS A 45 1.80 8.06 -14.73
N THR A 46 1.41 8.06 -13.47
CA THR A 46 2.03 7.29 -12.37
C THR A 46 1.03 6.32 -11.76
N ILE A 47 -0.21 6.77 -11.51
CA ILE A 47 -1.21 6.00 -10.76
C ILE A 47 -1.48 4.62 -11.35
N GLY A 48 -1.52 4.50 -12.67
CA GLY A 48 -1.78 3.22 -13.33
C GLY A 48 -0.71 2.17 -13.04
N LYS A 49 0.57 2.56 -13.03
CA LYS A 49 1.68 1.64 -12.73
C LYS A 49 1.66 1.21 -11.27
N GLU A 50 1.38 2.15 -10.37
CA GLU A 50 1.29 1.89 -8.94
C GLU A 50 0.17 0.90 -8.63
N VAL A 51 -1.03 1.14 -9.15
CA VAL A 51 -2.19 0.22 -9.00
C VAL A 51 -1.85 -1.17 -9.51
N VAL A 52 -1.21 -1.29 -10.68
CA VAL A 52 -0.79 -2.59 -11.24
C VAL A 52 0.16 -3.31 -10.30
N ILE A 53 1.20 -2.64 -9.80
CA ILE A 53 2.21 -3.24 -8.90
C ILE A 53 1.56 -3.70 -7.59
N PHE A 54 0.71 -2.86 -6.98
CA PHE A 54 0.03 -3.20 -5.73
C PHE A 54 -0.91 -4.40 -5.91
N ARG A 55 -1.68 -4.43 -7.01
CA ARG A 55 -2.56 -5.57 -7.28
C ARG A 55 -1.77 -6.85 -7.56
N SER A 56 -0.77 -6.80 -8.43
CA SER A 56 -0.04 -8.00 -8.84
C SER A 56 0.79 -8.59 -7.68
N GLU A 57 1.53 -7.75 -6.96
CA GLU A 57 2.44 -8.24 -5.91
C GLU A 57 1.75 -8.39 -4.56
N LEU A 58 0.91 -7.43 -4.15
CA LEU A 58 0.41 -7.31 -2.78
C LEU A 58 -1.06 -7.67 -2.57
N MET A 59 -1.78 -8.04 -3.64
CA MET A 59 -3.13 -8.63 -3.55
C MET A 59 -3.19 -10.03 -4.16
N GLN A 60 -2.54 -10.25 -5.31
CA GLN A 60 -2.57 -11.54 -6.02
C GLN A 60 -1.46 -12.49 -5.58
N ARG A 61 -0.19 -12.06 -5.67
CA ARG A 61 0.96 -12.92 -5.37
C ARG A 61 1.16 -13.13 -3.87
N TYR A 62 1.07 -12.06 -3.09
CA TYR A 62 1.09 -12.09 -1.63
C TYR A 62 -0.13 -11.29 -1.14
N PRO A 63 -1.22 -11.92 -0.66
CA PRO A 63 -2.48 -11.25 -0.33
C PRO A 63 -2.40 -10.45 0.99
N LEU A 64 -1.47 -9.51 1.04
CA LEU A 64 -1.23 -8.65 2.19
C LEU A 64 -2.28 -7.53 2.26
N LEU A 65 -2.59 -6.92 1.12
CA LEU A 65 -3.66 -5.93 0.97
C LEU A 65 -4.98 -6.61 0.59
N ASP A 66 -6.06 -6.23 1.26
CA ASP A 66 -7.42 -6.73 0.98
C ASP A 66 -8.22 -5.77 0.10
N GLU A 67 -7.90 -4.48 0.22
CA GLU A 67 -8.60 -3.41 -0.47
C GLU A 67 -7.59 -2.37 -0.96
N LEU A 68 -7.87 -1.80 -2.14
CA LEU A 68 -7.14 -0.66 -2.69
C LEU A 68 -8.15 0.40 -3.13
N ALA A 69 -8.03 1.59 -2.55
CA ALA A 69 -8.88 2.74 -2.85
C ALA A 69 -8.02 3.92 -3.34
N VAL A 70 -8.32 4.41 -4.55
CA VAL A 70 -7.74 5.65 -5.08
C VAL A 70 -8.69 6.78 -4.75
N ILE A 71 -8.22 7.76 -3.98
CA ILE A 71 -9.03 8.88 -3.50
C ILE A 71 -8.74 10.11 -4.35
N ASP A 72 -9.79 10.64 -4.96
CA ASP A 72 -9.76 11.85 -5.76
C ASP A 72 -9.69 13.09 -4.87
N SER A 73 -8.65 13.91 -5.06
CA SER A 73 -8.43 15.15 -4.32
C SER A 73 -8.67 16.42 -5.15
N GLY A 74 -9.44 16.32 -6.24
CA GLY A 74 -9.73 17.43 -7.17
C GLY A 74 -9.09 17.24 -8.54
N ILE A 75 -9.09 16.00 -9.05
CA ILE A 75 -8.57 15.62 -10.36
C ILE A 75 -9.26 16.42 -11.47
N THR A 76 -8.45 16.98 -12.37
CA THR A 76 -8.89 17.70 -13.57
C THR A 76 -8.41 17.04 -14.87
N ASP A 77 -7.63 15.97 -14.77
CA ASP A 77 -7.09 15.19 -15.88
C ASP A 77 -7.70 13.76 -15.95
N ARG A 78 -7.04 12.83 -16.65
CA ARG A 78 -7.53 11.45 -16.83
C ARG A 78 -7.11 10.49 -15.72
N THR A 79 -6.63 10.97 -14.58
CA THR A 79 -6.20 10.13 -13.44
C THR A 79 -7.27 9.11 -13.03
N ARG A 80 -8.55 9.52 -13.00
CA ARG A 80 -9.66 8.64 -12.64
C ARG A 80 -9.84 7.49 -13.65
N ASP A 81 -9.82 7.80 -14.94
CA ASP A 81 -9.97 6.80 -16.01
C ASP A 81 -8.79 5.83 -16.03
N VAL A 82 -7.58 6.34 -15.83
CA VAL A 82 -6.37 5.52 -15.72
C VAL A 82 -6.49 4.58 -14.52
N ALA A 83 -6.79 5.09 -13.32
CA ALA A 83 -6.94 4.27 -12.13
C ALA A 83 -8.01 3.18 -12.31
N ALA A 84 -9.18 3.52 -12.87
CA ALA A 84 -10.27 2.58 -13.10
C ALA A 84 -9.92 1.48 -14.11
N ASN A 85 -9.15 1.79 -15.16
CA ASN A 85 -8.74 0.79 -16.16
C ASN A 85 -7.73 -0.24 -15.63
N PHE A 86 -7.00 0.09 -14.56
CA PHE A 86 -6.00 -0.80 -13.94
C PHE A 86 -6.49 -1.45 -12.63
N GLY A 87 -7.62 -0.96 -12.08
CA GLY A 87 -8.27 -1.42 -10.86
C GLY A 87 -8.92 -2.80 -10.94
#